data_AF-A0A6M0H8R2-F1
#
_entry.id   AF-A0A6M0H8R2-F1
#
_cell.length_a   1.000
_cell.length_b   1.000
_cell.length_c   1.000
_cell.angle_alpha   90.00
_cell.angle_beta   90.00
_cell.angle_gamma   90.00
#
_symmetry.space_group_name_H-M   'P 1'
#
loop_
_entity.id
_entity.type
_entity.pdbx_description
1 polymer ?
#
loop_
_entity_poly.entity_id
_entity_poly.type
_entity_poly.pdbx_seq_one_letter_code
_entity_poly.pdbx_strand_id
1 'polypeptide(L)' 'MEVIIKLKDKKDPVIYIGDRIDVLDFTMNGTKYKQIRCFKKGFSKSELIDEKLIVKITNKEEN' A
#
# COMPACT_ATOMS: atom_id res chain seq x y z
N MET A 1 12.17 4.43 0.93
CA MET A 1 10.78 4.91 1.01
C MET A 1 9.96 3.99 1.89
N GLU A 2 9.09 4.53 2.73
CA GLU A 2 8.19 3.76 3.60
C GLU A 2 6.73 4.19 3.38
N VAL A 3 5.84 3.21 3.27
CA VAL A 3 4.38 3.44 3.21
C VAL A 3 3.71 2.64 4.31
N ILE A 4 2.97 3.33 5.17
CA ILE A 4 2.22 2.75 6.27
C ILE A 4 0.73 2.81 5.94
N ILE A 5 0.06 1.65 5.96
CA ILE A 5 -1.37 1.52 5.68
C ILE A 5 -2.08 1.02 6.94
N LYS A 6 -2.94 1.86 7.50
CA LYS A 6 -3.83 1.48 8.60
C LYS A 6 -5.11 0.87 8.03
N LEU A 7 -5.45 -0.34 8.47
CA LEU A 7 -6.68 -1.03 8.10
C LEU A 7 -7.69 -0.99 9.25
N LYS A 8 -8.99 -1.03 8.94
CA LYS A 8 -10.08 -0.94 9.93
C LYS A 8 -10.01 -2.05 10.97
N ASP A 9 -9.77 -3.28 10.51
CA ASP A 9 -9.90 -4.49 11.34
C ASP A 9 -8.54 -5.07 11.79
N LYS A 10 -7.44 -4.33 11.56
CA LYS A 10 -6.11 -4.70 12.07
C LYS A 10 -5.62 -3.67 13.08
N LYS A 11 -5.22 -4.18 14.25
CA LYS A 11 -4.56 -3.38 15.30
C LYS A 11 -3.25 -2.81 14.80
N ASP A 12 -2.45 -3.64 14.12
CA ASP A 12 -1.14 -3.25 13.60
C ASP A 12 -1.24 -2.79 12.14
N PRO A 13 -0.61 -1.65 11.77
CA PRO A 13 -0.60 -1.19 10.40
C PRO A 13 0.25 -2.09 9.52
N VAL A 14 -0.08 -2.14 8.23
CA VAL A 14 0.74 -2.81 7.21
C VAL A 14 1.82 -1.82 6.76
N ILE A 15 3.08 -2.25 6.83
CA ILE A 15 4.23 -1.41 6.51
C ILE A 15 4.92 -1.98 5.27
N TYR A 16 5.07 -1.15 4.25
CA TYR A 16 5.83 -1.43 3.04
C TYR A 16 7.12 -0.63 3.06
N ILE A 17 8.26 -1.30 2.83
CA ILE A 17 9.58 -0.69 2.79
C ILE A 17 10.28 -1.11 1.51
N GLY A 18 10.68 -0.14 0.70
CA GLY A 18 11.34 -0.36 -0.58
C GLY A 18 12.13 0.85 -1.07
N ASP A 19 12.88 0.62 -2.14
CA ASP A 19 13.60 1.67 -2.87
C ASP A 19 12.58 2.61 -3.55
N ARG A 20 11.50 2.03 -4.06
CA ARG A 20 10.33 2.74 -4.60
C ARG A 20 9.04 2.04 -4.20
N ILE A 21 8.03 2.81 -3.83
CA ILE A 21 6.69 2.29 -3.57
C ILE A 21 5.68 3.13 -4.35
N ASP A 22 4.90 2.48 -5.20
CA ASP A 22 3.78 3.11 -5.89
C ASP A 22 2.47 2.68 -5.22
N VAL A 23 1.57 3.64 -5.02
CA VAL A 23 0.19 3.42 -4.54
C VAL A 23 -0.75 3.88 -5.63
N LEU A 24 -1.48 2.95 -6.26
CA LEU A 24 -2.35 3.23 -7.39
C LEU A 24 -3.81 2.93 -7.07
N ASP A 25 -4.70 3.70 -7.66
CA ASP A 25 -6.12 3.41 -7.69
C ASP A 25 -6.43 2.32 -8.72
N PHE A 26 -7.17 1.29 -8.29
CA PHE A 26 -7.54 0.17 -9.14
C PHE A 26 -9.01 -0.20 -8.93
N THR A 27 -9.72 -0.49 -10.00
CA THR A 27 -11.10 -0.99 -9.92
C THR A 27 -11.21 -2.30 -10.69
N MET A 28 -11.74 -3.32 -10.02
CA MET A 28 -11.92 -4.65 -10.60
C MET A 28 -13.33 -5.14 -10.28
N ASN A 29 -14.09 -5.48 -11.32
CA ASN A 29 -15.47 -5.96 -11.21
C ASN A 29 -16.37 -5.05 -10.34
N GLY A 30 -16.18 -3.73 -10.44
CA GLY A 30 -16.94 -2.74 -9.66
C GLY A 30 -16.45 -2.51 -8.23
N THR A 31 -15.47 -3.29 -7.75
CA THR A 31 -14.86 -3.09 -6.43
C THR A 31 -13.59 -2.25 -6.56
N LYS A 32 -13.43 -1.26 -5.67
CA LYS A 32 -12.27 -0.38 -5.62
C LYS A 32 -11.20 -0.94 -4.69
N TYR A 33 -9.96 -0.87 -5.16
CA TYR A 33 -8.77 -1.32 -4.47
C TYR A 33 -7.68 -0.26 -4.57
N LYS A 34 -6.76 -0.26 -3.60
CA LYS A 34 -5.45 0.33 -3.78
C LYS A 34 -4.46 -0.77 -4.14
N GLN A 35 -3.77 -0.61 -5.26
CA GLN A 35 -2.64 -1.47 -5.63
C GLN A 35 -1.36 -0.89 -5.05
N ILE A 36 -0.66 -1.67 -4.24
CA ILE A 36 0.62 -1.30 -3.65
C ILE A 36 1.72 -2.06 -4.37
N ARG A 37 2.60 -1.35 -5.07
CA ARG A 37 3.76 -1.94 -5.75
C ARG A 37 5.03 -1.53 -5.01
N CYS A 38 5.72 -2.50 -4.43
CA CYS A 38 6.96 -2.29 -3.69
C CYS A 38 8.13 -2.85 -4.50
N PHE A 39 9.10 -1.99 -4.81
CA PHE A 39 10.33 -2.34 -5.49
C PHE A 39 11.48 -2.29 -4.49
N LYS A 40 12.20 -3.39 -4.35
CA LYS A 40 13.32 -3.51 -3.41
C LYS A 40 14.41 -4.41 -3.99
N LYS A 41 15.62 -3.87 -4.16
CA LYS A 41 16.83 -4.61 -4.59
C LYS A 41 16.61 -5.45 -5.87
N GLY A 42 15.91 -4.89 -6.86
CA GLY A 42 15.62 -5.58 -8.12
C GLY A 42 14.43 -6.55 -8.09
N PHE A 43 13.77 -6.73 -6.94
CA PHE A 43 12.52 -7.47 -6.83
C PHE A 43 11.33 -6.52 -6.78
N SER A 44 10.22 -6.93 -7.38
CA SER A 44 8.94 -6.24 -7.28
C SER A 44 7.89 -7.13 -6.64
N LYS A 45 7.16 -6.61 -5.65
CA LYS A 45 5.98 -7.24 -5.08
C LYS A 45 4.77 -6.33 -5.28
N SER A 46 3.65 -6.88 -5.71
CA SER A 46 2.38 -6.15 -5.85
C SER A 46 1.31 -6.78 -4.99
N GLU A 47 0.54 -5.95 -4.29
CA GLU A 47 -0.59 -6.37 -3.46
C GLU A 47 -1.82 -5.50 -3.75
N LEU A 48 -3.01 -6.07 -3.59
CA LEU A 48 -4.28 -5.35 -3.69
C LEU A 48 -4.93 -5.31 -2.31
N ILE A 49 -5.32 -4.11 -1.89
CA ILE A 49 -6.06 -3.89 -0.65
C ILE A 49 -7.40 -3.26 -1.00
N ASP A 50 -8.50 -3.84 -0.51
CA ASP A 50 -9.83 -3.24 -0.69
C ASP A 50 -9.85 -1.84 -0.07
N GLU A 51 -10.22 -0.84 -0.88
CA GLU A 51 -10.24 0.56 -0.46
C GLU A 51 -11.13 0.78 0.76
N LYS A 52 -12.21 0.00 0.90
CA LYS A 52 -13.13 0.09 2.05
C LYS A 52 -12.47 -0.29 3.37
N LEU A 53 -11.41 -1.10 3.35
CA LEU A 53 -10.69 -1.53 4.54
C LEU A 53 -9.62 -0.51 4.97
N ILE A 54 -9.22 0.40 4.08
CA ILE A 54 -8.17 1.38 4.36
C ILE A 54 -8.74 2.54 5.16
N VAL A 55 -8.11 2.82 6.30
CA VAL A 55 -8.41 3.99 7.14
C VAL A 55 -7.52 5.16 6.76
N LYS A 56 -6.23 4.90 6.58
CA LYS A 56 -5.23 5.92 6.30
C LYS A 56 -4.02 5.31 5.59
N ILE A 57 -3.48 6.05 4.63
CA ILE A 57 -2.19 5.78 3.99
C ILE A 57 -1.26 6.93 4.37
N THR A 58 -0.05 6.61 4.83
CA THR A 58 0.96 7.59 5.20
C THR A 58 2.25 7.25 4.48
N ASN A 59 2.76 8.19 3.68
CA ASN A 59 4.06 8.06 3.03
C ASN A 59 5.10 8.77 3.90
N LYS A 60 6.18 8.07 4.22
CA LYS A 60 7.38 8.66 4.81
C LYS A 60 8.48 8.61 3.75
N GLU A 61 8.77 9.79 3.22
CA GLU A 61 10.04 10.08 2.58
C GLU A 61 10.95 10.62 3.68
N GLU A 62 12.14 10.05 3.84
CA GLU A 62 13.14 10.60 4.76
C GLU A 62 13.52 12.00 4.26
N ASN A 63 13.30 13.01 5.10
CA ASN A 63 13.78 14.38 4.87
C ASN A 63 15.31 14.44 4.94
#